data_AF-A0AAW5QC76-F1
#
_entry.id   AF-A0AAW5QC76-F1
#
_cell.length_a   1.000
_cell.length_b   1.000
_cell.length_c   1.000
_cell.angle_alpha   90.00
_cell.angle_beta   90.00
_cell.angle_gamma   90.00
#
_symmetry.space_group_name_H-M   'P 1'
#
loop_
_entity.id
_entity.type
_entity.pdbx_description
1 polymer ?
#
loop_
_entity_poly.entity_id
_entity_poly.type
_entity_poly.pdbx_seq_one_letter_code
_entity_poly.pdbx_strand_id
1 'polypeptide(L)'
;FKGAPTSAAPVNLGDLVAQKDALIERLRDAKYADVAAAYGFQVRPGQASFLDGDTLAVDGQALRARAYLVATGATPAIPEVVGLDSVDRLTSTTAMQLTELPESLVVIGGGYVGMEQAQLFAHLGTRVSVVGRLAPHAEPELAQRLREVFTDDGITVVEERATTVAREPGPAGEVVVTTDSGEQVRGAQVLVATGRLPRTDGLNLAAAGVDVDERGFVVVDQTQRTSNPRVWAAGDVSGAPQYVYAAAAGGRAAALNALTEDRYPPAARVDYAGFPAVVFTRPQLASAGLTEDEALTRGHACDCRVLDLSDVPRALVQHDTRGAVKLVADAVSGKVLGVHALADGAGEIMLAATYAIKSGMTVDDLADTWAPYLTMSESLRIVAGLFRNQMPTSCCA
;
A
#
# COMPACT_ATOMS: atom_id res chain seq x y z
N PHE A 1 14.26 25.42 -13.67
CA PHE A 1 15.44 26.30 -13.82
C PHE A 1 15.01 27.71 -14.14
N LYS A 2 15.59 28.75 -13.51
CA LYS A 2 15.26 30.17 -13.79
C LYS A 2 15.42 30.56 -15.27
N GLY A 3 16.21 29.80 -16.05
CA GLY A 3 16.44 30.03 -17.48
C GLY A 3 15.61 29.15 -18.44
N ALA A 4 14.64 28.37 -17.95
CA ALA A 4 13.84 27.48 -18.80
C ALA A 4 12.34 27.64 -18.46
N PRO A 5 11.65 28.65 -19.02
CA PRO A 5 10.22 28.79 -18.84
C PRO A 5 9.52 27.58 -19.46
N THR A 6 8.58 27.01 -18.72
CA THR A 6 7.74 25.90 -19.18
C THR A 6 6.28 26.29 -19.01
N SER A 7 5.42 25.81 -19.90
CA SER A 7 3.98 25.96 -19.82
C SER A 7 3.33 24.68 -20.30
N ALA A 8 2.16 24.36 -19.76
CA ALA A 8 1.35 23.22 -20.17
C ALA A 8 -0.09 23.68 -20.40
N ALA A 9 -0.78 23.07 -21.36
CA ALA A 9 -2.21 23.22 -21.52
C ALA A 9 -2.97 22.46 -20.40
N PRO A 10 -4.26 22.75 -20.18
CA PRO A 10 -5.09 21.94 -19.27
C PRO A 10 -5.07 20.46 -19.63
N VAL A 11 -5.18 19.61 -18.62
CA VAL A 11 -5.22 18.16 -18.80
C VAL A 11 -6.54 17.73 -19.44
N ASN A 12 -6.47 16.85 -20.45
CA ASN A 12 -7.63 16.07 -20.90
C ASN A 12 -7.70 14.76 -20.11
N LEU A 13 -8.51 14.71 -19.05
CA LEU A 13 -8.62 13.54 -18.18
C LEU A 13 -9.22 12.33 -18.93
N GLY A 14 -10.18 12.55 -19.83
CA GLY A 14 -10.77 11.50 -20.65
C GLY A 14 -9.73 10.73 -21.48
N ASP A 15 -8.80 11.44 -22.13
CA ASP A 15 -7.72 10.82 -22.89
C ASP A 15 -6.75 10.03 -22.00
N LEU A 16 -6.42 10.57 -20.80
CA LEU A 16 -5.58 9.87 -19.83
C LEU A 16 -6.23 8.58 -19.33
N VAL A 17 -7.53 8.60 -19.04
CA VAL A 17 -8.29 7.42 -18.61
C VAL A 17 -8.36 6.40 -19.74
N ALA A 18 -8.63 6.80 -20.98
CA ALA A 18 -8.64 5.90 -22.12
C ALA A 18 -7.27 5.21 -22.33
N GLN A 19 -6.16 5.95 -22.21
CA GLN A 19 -4.82 5.39 -22.30
C GLN A 19 -4.52 4.41 -21.16
N LYS A 20 -4.92 4.74 -19.93
CA LYS A 20 -4.84 3.85 -18.77
C LYS A 20 -5.61 2.56 -19.02
N ASP A 21 -6.85 2.64 -19.49
CA ASP A 21 -7.71 1.47 -19.70
C ASP A 21 -7.15 0.54 -20.78
N ALA A 22 -6.67 1.10 -21.89
CA ALA A 22 -6.00 0.32 -22.94
C ALA A 22 -4.73 -0.38 -22.45
N LEU A 23 -4.00 0.22 -21.50
CA LEU A 23 -2.85 -0.43 -20.86
C LEU A 23 -3.30 -1.56 -19.93
N ILE A 24 -4.33 -1.33 -19.11
CA ILE A 24 -4.89 -2.33 -18.18
C ILE A 24 -5.43 -3.54 -18.94
N GLU A 25 -6.18 -3.34 -20.03
CA GLU A 25 -6.71 -4.42 -20.87
C GLU A 25 -5.58 -5.29 -21.43
N ARG A 26 -4.57 -4.66 -22.03
CA ARG A 26 -3.39 -5.37 -22.57
C ARG A 26 -2.66 -6.18 -21.50
N LEU A 27 -2.50 -5.63 -20.30
CA LEU A 27 -1.87 -6.33 -19.19
C LEU A 27 -2.76 -7.48 -18.68
N ARG A 28 -4.09 -7.28 -18.64
CA ARG A 28 -5.04 -8.32 -18.24
C ARG A 28 -4.95 -9.54 -19.16
N ASP A 29 -4.94 -9.29 -20.47
CA ASP A 29 -4.86 -10.35 -21.47
C ASP A 29 -3.51 -11.08 -21.35
N ALA A 30 -2.41 -10.34 -21.48
CA ALA A 30 -1.07 -10.92 -21.53
C ALA A 30 -0.61 -11.58 -20.22
N LYS A 31 -1.07 -11.10 -19.05
CA LYS A 31 -0.62 -11.61 -17.74
C LYS A 31 -1.59 -12.58 -17.07
N TYR A 32 -2.84 -12.67 -17.54
CA TYR A 32 -3.83 -13.54 -16.91
C TYR A 32 -4.56 -14.43 -17.92
N ALA A 33 -5.24 -13.87 -18.93
CA ALA A 33 -6.05 -14.67 -19.86
C ALA A 33 -5.19 -15.61 -20.70
N ASP A 34 -4.13 -15.09 -21.31
CA ASP A 34 -3.20 -15.87 -22.15
C ASP A 34 -2.43 -16.90 -21.32
N VAL A 35 -2.08 -16.54 -20.08
CA VAL A 35 -1.41 -17.46 -19.14
C VAL A 35 -2.36 -18.60 -18.77
N ALA A 36 -3.61 -18.30 -18.41
CA ALA A 36 -4.60 -19.32 -18.09
C ALA A 36 -4.82 -20.29 -19.25
N ALA A 37 -4.94 -19.76 -20.47
CA ALA A 37 -5.07 -20.55 -21.68
C ALA A 37 -3.84 -21.43 -21.96
N ALA A 38 -2.62 -20.89 -21.83
CA ALA A 38 -1.37 -21.61 -22.08
C ALA A 38 -1.16 -22.81 -21.14
N TYR A 39 -1.64 -22.72 -19.89
CA TYR A 39 -1.59 -23.83 -18.92
C TYR A 39 -2.85 -24.71 -18.93
N GLY A 40 -3.85 -24.41 -19.77
CA GLY A 40 -5.09 -25.18 -19.87
C GLY A 40 -6.01 -25.08 -18.66
N PHE A 41 -5.94 -23.98 -17.89
CA PHE A 41 -6.84 -23.77 -16.76
C PHE A 41 -8.26 -23.51 -17.25
N GLN A 42 -9.23 -24.24 -16.69
CA GLN A 42 -10.64 -23.99 -16.96
C GLN A 42 -11.11 -22.76 -16.16
N VAL A 43 -11.33 -21.64 -16.84
CA VAL A 43 -11.95 -20.45 -16.25
C VAL A 43 -13.47 -20.56 -16.34
N ARG A 44 -14.15 -20.46 -15.20
CA ARG A 44 -15.62 -20.48 -15.12
C ARG A 44 -16.12 -19.13 -14.61
N PRO A 45 -16.75 -18.30 -15.47
CA PRO A 45 -17.45 -17.11 -15.01
C PRO A 45 -18.62 -17.51 -14.12
N GLY A 46 -18.81 -16.80 -13.01
CA GLY A 46 -19.94 -17.02 -12.10
C GLY A 46 -19.62 -16.63 -10.66
N GLN A 47 -20.62 -16.69 -9.79
CA GLN A 47 -20.44 -16.51 -8.35
C GLN A 47 -20.30 -17.87 -7.66
N ALA A 48 -19.23 -18.01 -6.88
CA ALA A 48 -18.94 -19.22 -6.14
C ALA A 48 -19.47 -19.14 -4.71
N SER A 49 -20.06 -20.23 -4.20
CA SER A 49 -20.46 -20.37 -2.80
C SER A 49 -20.34 -21.82 -2.33
N PHE A 50 -19.90 -22.04 -1.10
CA PHE A 50 -19.81 -23.39 -0.54
C PHE A 50 -21.21 -23.92 -0.20
N LEU A 51 -21.47 -25.16 -0.61
CA LEU A 51 -22.67 -25.89 -0.22
C LEU A 51 -22.48 -26.65 1.10
N ASP A 52 -21.26 -27.15 1.31
CA ASP A 52 -20.82 -27.91 2.47
C ASP A 52 -19.28 -27.87 2.59
N GLY A 53 -18.71 -28.70 3.48
CA GLY A 53 -17.28 -28.78 3.75
C GLY A 53 -16.39 -29.22 2.58
N ASP A 54 -16.95 -29.72 1.48
CA ASP A 54 -16.16 -30.18 0.33
C ASP A 54 -16.72 -29.91 -1.06
N THR A 55 -17.84 -29.22 -1.16
CA THR A 55 -18.51 -28.92 -2.42
C THR A 55 -18.71 -27.41 -2.59
N LEU A 56 -18.17 -26.87 -3.68
CA LEU A 56 -18.34 -25.49 -4.11
C LEU A 56 -19.39 -25.45 -5.24
N ALA A 57 -20.35 -24.55 -5.20
CA ALA A 57 -21.23 -24.28 -6.32
C ALA A 57 -20.75 -23.03 -7.08
N VAL A 58 -20.82 -23.06 -8.41
CA VAL A 58 -20.68 -21.85 -9.26
C VAL A 58 -21.99 -21.66 -10.01
N ASP A 59 -22.70 -20.56 -9.72
CA ASP A 59 -24.06 -20.30 -10.23
C ASP A 59 -25.01 -21.51 -10.08
N GLY A 60 -24.91 -22.20 -8.93
CA GLY A 60 -25.72 -23.38 -8.59
C GLY A 60 -25.19 -24.71 -9.13
N GLN A 61 -24.15 -24.72 -9.97
CA GLN A 61 -23.51 -25.95 -10.45
C GLN A 61 -22.46 -26.45 -9.45
N ALA A 62 -22.69 -27.63 -8.86
CA ALA A 62 -21.79 -28.23 -7.90
C ALA A 62 -20.46 -28.68 -8.53
N LEU A 63 -19.37 -28.36 -7.86
CA LEU A 63 -17.99 -28.70 -8.18
C LEU A 63 -17.32 -29.28 -6.94
N ARG A 64 -16.64 -30.41 -7.13
CA ARG A 64 -15.83 -31.06 -6.12
C ARG A 64 -14.37 -31.02 -6.52
N ALA A 65 -13.52 -30.62 -5.59
CA ALA A 65 -12.07 -30.61 -5.73
C ALA A 65 -11.43 -31.26 -4.50
N ARG A 66 -10.19 -31.74 -4.65
CA ARG A 66 -9.38 -32.22 -3.53
C ARG A 66 -9.05 -31.09 -2.54
N ALA A 67 -8.82 -29.89 -3.07
CA ALA A 67 -8.50 -28.70 -2.30
C ALA A 67 -9.10 -27.45 -2.96
N TYR A 68 -9.37 -26.44 -2.14
CA TYR A 68 -9.86 -25.13 -2.55
C TYR A 68 -8.91 -24.03 -2.07
N LEU A 69 -8.78 -22.97 -2.87
CA LEU A 69 -8.09 -21.74 -2.50
C LEU A 69 -9.07 -20.57 -2.59
N VAL A 70 -9.35 -19.92 -1.46
CA VAL A 70 -10.12 -18.67 -1.39
C VAL A 70 -9.16 -17.50 -1.61
N ALA A 71 -9.26 -16.86 -2.76
CA ALA A 71 -8.46 -15.69 -3.15
C ALA A 71 -9.35 -14.57 -3.68
N THR A 72 -10.47 -14.30 -3.00
CA THR A 72 -11.51 -13.36 -3.45
C THR A 72 -11.16 -11.88 -3.26
N GLY A 73 -10.00 -11.60 -2.67
CA GLY A 73 -9.49 -10.25 -2.46
C GLY A 73 -10.31 -9.44 -1.45
N ALA A 74 -10.30 -8.12 -1.62
CA ALA A 74 -10.99 -7.17 -0.77
C ALA A 74 -11.71 -6.08 -1.58
N THR A 75 -12.63 -5.38 -0.93
CA THR A 75 -13.41 -4.25 -1.45
C THR A 75 -13.15 -2.99 -0.60
N PRO A 76 -13.30 -1.76 -1.13
CA PRO A 76 -13.23 -0.55 -0.32
C PRO A 76 -14.15 -0.63 0.90
N ALA A 77 -13.62 -0.32 2.09
CA ALA A 77 -14.41 -0.19 3.29
C ALA A 77 -15.20 1.12 3.24
N ILE A 78 -16.50 1.06 3.52
CA ILE A 78 -17.32 2.27 3.70
C ILE A 78 -17.45 2.50 5.21
N PRO A 79 -16.93 3.63 5.73
CA PRO A 79 -16.95 3.90 7.16
C PRO A 79 -18.37 4.29 7.61
N GLU A 80 -18.68 4.03 8.87
CA GLU A 80 -19.93 4.49 9.50
C GLU A 80 -19.87 6.00 9.75
N VAL A 81 -20.17 6.78 8.71
CA VAL A 81 -20.23 8.25 8.73
C VAL A 81 -21.65 8.68 8.38
N VAL A 82 -22.28 9.47 9.24
CA VAL A 82 -23.69 9.84 9.10
C VAL A 82 -23.91 10.59 7.78
N GLY A 83 -24.84 10.12 6.95
CA GLY A 83 -25.19 10.74 5.67
C GLY A 83 -24.33 10.32 4.47
N LEU A 84 -23.25 9.54 4.67
CA LEU A 84 -22.35 9.11 3.60
C LEU A 84 -23.05 8.22 2.54
N ASP A 85 -24.06 7.44 2.94
CA ASP A 85 -24.84 6.61 2.02
C ASP A 85 -25.82 7.42 1.15
N SER A 86 -26.10 8.67 1.52
CA SER A 86 -27.01 9.56 0.79
C SER A 86 -26.31 10.50 -0.18
N VAL A 87 -24.98 10.40 -0.30
CA VAL A 87 -24.18 11.18 -1.25
C VAL A 87 -23.53 10.28 -2.28
N ASP A 88 -23.45 10.77 -3.51
CA ASP A 88 -22.65 10.15 -4.57
C ASP A 88 -21.17 10.25 -4.20
N ARG A 89 -20.64 9.16 -3.64
CA ARG A 89 -19.25 9.04 -3.21
C ARG A 89 -18.41 8.33 -4.26
N LEU A 90 -17.17 8.76 -4.38
CA LEU A 90 -16.13 8.04 -5.08
C LEU A 90 -15.48 7.01 -4.16
N THR A 91 -15.02 5.93 -4.76
CA THR A 91 -14.08 4.97 -4.19
C THR A 91 -12.78 5.04 -5.00
N SER A 92 -11.74 4.35 -4.57
CA SER A 92 -10.50 4.26 -5.37
C SER A 92 -10.73 3.71 -6.78
N THR A 93 -11.80 2.93 -7.01
CA THR A 93 -12.16 2.44 -8.34
C THR A 93 -12.86 3.51 -9.17
N THR A 94 -13.91 4.12 -8.63
CA THR A 94 -14.74 5.08 -9.39
C THR A 94 -14.02 6.43 -9.60
N ALA A 95 -13.10 6.82 -8.71
CA ALA A 95 -12.23 7.97 -8.93
C ALA A 95 -11.34 7.80 -10.17
N MET A 96 -10.80 6.60 -10.40
CA MET A 96 -9.97 6.26 -11.56
C MET A 96 -10.76 6.12 -12.87
N GLN A 97 -12.09 6.31 -12.84
CA GLN A 97 -12.99 6.26 -13.99
C GLN A 97 -13.51 7.65 -14.38
N LEU A 98 -13.23 8.69 -13.60
CA LEU A 98 -13.64 10.06 -13.92
C LEU A 98 -12.99 10.50 -15.23
N THR A 99 -13.79 11.02 -16.15
CA THR A 99 -13.31 11.58 -17.43
C THR A 99 -13.21 13.11 -17.41
N GLU A 100 -13.72 13.73 -16.36
CA GLU A 100 -13.65 15.18 -16.11
C GLU A 100 -13.07 15.42 -14.71
N LEU A 101 -12.21 16.45 -14.60
CA LEU A 101 -11.63 16.82 -13.31
C LEU A 101 -12.69 17.53 -12.46
N PRO A 102 -12.93 17.07 -11.21
CA PRO A 102 -13.76 17.85 -10.31
C PRO A 102 -13.05 19.15 -9.94
N GLU A 103 -13.82 20.23 -9.72
CA GLU A 103 -13.25 21.50 -9.25
C GLU A 103 -12.55 21.32 -7.89
N SER A 104 -13.14 20.50 -7.02
CA SER A 104 -12.55 20.14 -5.72
C SER A 104 -12.96 18.75 -5.26
N LEU A 105 -12.07 18.13 -4.47
CA LEU A 105 -12.21 16.76 -3.97
C LEU A 105 -11.87 16.70 -2.48
N VAL A 106 -12.80 16.18 -1.68
CA VAL A 106 -12.52 15.82 -0.28
C VAL A 106 -12.20 14.32 -0.21
N VAL A 107 -11.03 13.96 0.29
CA VAL A 107 -10.59 12.57 0.49
C VAL A 107 -10.75 12.22 1.97
N ILE A 108 -11.61 11.25 2.29
CA ILE A 108 -11.77 10.72 3.64
C ILE A 108 -10.85 9.50 3.79
N GLY A 109 -9.79 9.65 4.57
CA GLY A 109 -8.76 8.64 4.85
C GLY A 109 -7.38 9.04 4.35
N GLY A 110 -6.41 9.12 5.27
CA GLY A 110 -5.01 9.46 5.00
C GLY A 110 -4.06 8.26 4.85
N GLY A 111 -4.60 7.07 4.54
CA GLY A 111 -3.81 5.88 4.19
C GLY A 111 -3.25 5.94 2.76
N TYR A 112 -2.50 4.91 2.34
CA TYR A 112 -1.78 4.90 1.04
C TYR A 112 -2.69 5.24 -0.16
N VAL A 113 -3.89 4.64 -0.24
CA VAL A 113 -4.87 4.94 -1.30
C VAL A 113 -5.26 6.42 -1.30
N GLY A 114 -5.57 6.97 -0.13
CA GLY A 114 -5.97 8.36 0.01
C GLY A 114 -4.86 9.32 -0.37
N MET A 115 -3.62 9.02 0.05
CA MET A 115 -2.44 9.83 -0.26
C MET A 115 -2.14 9.87 -1.76
N GLU A 116 -2.11 8.71 -2.42
CA GLU A 116 -1.87 8.63 -3.87
C GLU A 116 -2.95 9.35 -4.68
N GLN A 117 -4.22 9.14 -4.33
CA GLN A 117 -5.35 9.77 -5.02
C GLN A 117 -5.37 11.29 -4.77
N ALA A 118 -5.13 11.72 -3.53
CA ALA A 118 -5.10 13.14 -3.19
C ALA A 118 -4.04 13.89 -4.02
N GLN A 119 -2.83 13.36 -4.07
CA GLN A 119 -1.75 14.00 -4.81
C GLN A 119 -1.94 13.89 -6.33
N LEU A 120 -2.44 12.75 -6.84
CA LEU A 120 -2.81 12.60 -8.25
C LEU A 120 -3.76 13.72 -8.69
N PHE A 121 -4.90 13.88 -7.99
CA PHE A 121 -5.89 14.88 -8.38
C PHE A 121 -5.37 16.32 -8.19
N ALA A 122 -4.59 16.58 -7.14
CA ALA A 122 -3.95 17.88 -6.93
C ALA A 122 -3.00 18.26 -8.08
N HIS A 123 -2.13 17.33 -8.50
CA HIS A 123 -1.18 17.55 -9.60
C HIS A 123 -1.87 17.68 -10.96
N LEU A 124 -3.08 17.13 -11.12
CA LEU A 124 -3.90 17.32 -12.31
C LEU A 124 -4.72 18.63 -12.30
N GLY A 125 -4.75 19.35 -11.16
CA GLY A 125 -5.36 20.67 -11.03
C GLY A 125 -6.67 20.73 -10.21
N THR A 126 -7.05 19.65 -9.53
CA THR A 126 -8.19 19.64 -8.58
C THR A 126 -7.76 20.28 -7.26
N ARG A 127 -8.61 21.10 -6.62
CA ARG A 127 -8.38 21.52 -5.23
C ARG A 127 -8.70 20.37 -4.28
N VAL A 128 -7.71 19.88 -3.55
CA VAL A 128 -7.86 18.68 -2.71
C VAL A 128 -7.74 19.00 -1.22
N SER A 129 -8.63 18.39 -0.44
CA SER A 129 -8.52 18.31 1.02
C SER A 129 -8.55 16.86 1.48
N VAL A 130 -7.72 16.49 2.44
CA VAL A 130 -7.70 15.17 3.10
C VAL A 130 -8.24 15.31 4.52
N VAL A 131 -9.22 14.47 4.88
CA VAL A 131 -9.75 14.35 6.24
C VAL A 131 -9.34 12.99 6.81
N GLY A 132 -8.55 13.02 7.87
CA GLY A 132 -8.01 11.84 8.57
C GLY A 132 -6.50 11.90 8.74
N ARG A 133 -5.99 11.07 9.66
CA ARG A 133 -4.55 10.98 9.95
C ARG A 133 -3.75 10.57 8.72
N LEU A 134 -2.75 11.37 8.34
CA LEU A 134 -1.90 11.13 7.18
C LEU A 134 -0.79 10.13 7.53
N ALA A 135 -0.52 9.18 6.63
CA ALA A 135 0.54 8.16 6.75
C ALA A 135 0.59 7.49 8.15
N PRO A 136 -0.52 6.94 8.66
CA PRO A 136 -0.64 6.50 10.06
C PRO A 136 0.29 5.35 10.45
N HIS A 137 0.89 4.66 9.48
CA HIS A 137 1.81 3.53 9.67
C HIS A 137 3.27 3.87 9.34
N ALA A 138 3.55 5.11 8.97
CA ALA A 138 4.90 5.56 8.65
C ALA A 138 5.65 6.01 9.91
N GLU A 139 6.98 6.10 9.78
CA GLU A 139 7.81 6.72 10.78
C GLU A 139 7.40 8.19 11.02
N PRO A 140 7.32 8.67 12.27
CA PRO A 140 6.73 9.98 12.58
C PRO A 140 7.41 11.17 11.88
N GLU A 141 8.74 11.11 11.73
CA GLU A 141 9.53 12.16 11.06
C GLU A 141 9.28 12.18 9.54
N LEU A 142 9.11 11.01 8.92
CA LEU A 142 8.72 10.90 7.50
C LEU A 142 7.28 11.36 7.29
N ALA A 143 6.35 10.99 8.18
CA ALA A 143 4.95 11.44 8.11
C ALA A 143 4.86 12.97 8.22
N GLN A 144 5.65 13.58 9.10
CA GLN A 144 5.70 15.03 9.25
C GLN A 144 6.20 15.72 7.98
N ARG A 145 7.31 15.25 7.39
CA ARG A 145 7.83 15.80 6.13
C ARG A 145 6.85 15.61 4.97
N LEU A 146 6.09 14.51 4.96
CA LEU A 146 5.05 14.30 3.95
C LEU A 146 3.90 15.31 4.07
N ARG A 147 3.53 15.73 5.29
CA ARG A 147 2.54 16.81 5.48
C ARG A 147 3.02 18.13 4.89
N GLU A 148 4.30 18.44 5.06
CA GLU A 148 4.93 19.63 4.47
C GLU A 148 4.90 19.56 2.94
N VAL A 149 5.25 18.40 2.36
CA VAL A 149 5.11 18.15 0.91
C VAL A 149 3.68 18.36 0.44
N PHE A 150 2.68 17.83 1.15
CA PHE A 150 1.27 17.97 0.77
C PHE A 150 0.84 19.44 0.83
N THR A 151 1.31 20.17 1.85
CA THR A 151 1.05 21.62 1.99
C THR A 151 1.67 22.42 0.84
N ASP A 152 2.91 22.11 0.44
CA ASP A 152 3.59 22.72 -0.70
C ASP A 152 2.88 22.44 -2.03
N ASP A 153 2.26 21.26 -2.16
CA ASP A 153 1.42 20.88 -3.30
C ASP A 153 0.00 21.51 -3.26
N GLY A 154 -0.30 22.32 -2.24
CA GLY A 154 -1.60 23.00 -2.08
C GLY A 154 -2.72 22.08 -1.59
N ILE A 155 -2.39 20.94 -0.98
CA ILE A 155 -3.35 19.98 -0.42
C ILE A 155 -3.59 20.34 1.05
N THR A 156 -4.83 20.59 1.41
CA THR A 156 -5.21 20.81 2.81
C THR A 156 -5.31 19.46 3.53
N VAL A 157 -4.68 19.31 4.69
CA VAL A 157 -4.79 18.10 5.52
C VAL A 157 -5.42 18.46 6.86
N VAL A 158 -6.58 17.86 7.14
CA VAL A 158 -7.31 17.96 8.41
C VAL A 158 -7.24 16.61 9.10
N GLU A 159 -6.32 16.46 10.06
CA GLU A 159 -6.07 15.18 10.76
C GLU A 159 -7.11 14.89 11.86
N GLU A 160 -8.39 14.90 11.47
CA GLU A 160 -9.53 14.67 12.34
C GLU A 160 -10.43 13.55 11.80
N ARG A 161 -11.36 13.05 12.63
CA ARG A 161 -12.29 12.00 12.21
C ARG A 161 -13.50 12.63 11.54
N ALA A 162 -13.81 12.23 10.30
CA ALA A 162 -15.09 12.56 9.69
C ALA A 162 -16.26 11.94 10.47
N THR A 163 -17.27 12.75 10.81
CA THR A 163 -18.46 12.31 11.59
C THR A 163 -19.75 12.39 10.78
N THR A 164 -19.88 13.40 9.91
CA THR A 164 -21.04 13.57 9.04
C THR A 164 -20.61 13.96 7.62
N VAL A 165 -21.39 13.53 6.64
CA VAL A 165 -21.29 13.97 5.25
C VAL A 165 -22.67 14.33 4.75
N ALA A 166 -22.81 15.51 4.18
CA ALA A 166 -24.05 15.98 3.59
C ALA A 166 -23.79 16.63 2.22
N ARG A 167 -24.79 16.60 1.34
CA ARG A 167 -24.81 17.41 0.12
C ARG A 167 -25.71 18.62 0.35
N GLU A 168 -25.13 19.81 0.29
CA GLU A 168 -25.90 21.06 0.45
C GLU A 168 -26.67 21.40 -0.85
N PRO A 169 -27.91 21.92 -0.75
CA PRO A 169 -28.68 22.35 -1.92
C PRO A 169 -28.02 23.54 -2.63
N GLY A 170 -27.92 23.48 -3.95
CA GLY A 170 -27.41 24.59 -4.79
C GLY A 170 -27.21 24.16 -6.24
N PRO A 171 -26.92 25.09 -7.18
CA PRO A 171 -26.83 24.80 -8.62
C PRO A 171 -25.80 23.72 -8.98
N ALA A 172 -24.73 23.57 -8.19
CA ALA A 172 -23.71 22.53 -8.36
C ALA A 172 -23.75 21.44 -7.28
N GLY A 173 -24.45 21.66 -6.16
CA GLY A 173 -24.46 20.81 -4.96
C GLY A 173 -23.07 20.57 -4.39
N GLU A 174 -22.75 21.14 -3.22
CA GLU A 174 -21.45 20.92 -2.59
C GLU A 174 -21.52 19.79 -1.55
N VAL A 175 -20.49 18.94 -1.48
CA VAL A 175 -20.34 17.97 -0.41
C VAL A 175 -19.63 18.64 0.77
N VAL A 176 -20.20 18.50 1.96
CA VAL A 176 -19.65 19.01 3.21
C VAL A 176 -19.36 17.83 4.12
N VAL A 177 -18.09 17.69 4.51
CA VAL A 177 -17.61 16.74 5.52
C VAL A 177 -17.42 17.49 6.82
N THR A 178 -18.12 17.08 7.88
CA THR A 178 -17.90 17.64 9.22
C THR A 178 -17.05 16.68 10.04
N THR A 179 -16.04 17.21 10.74
CA THR A 179 -15.16 16.43 11.61
C THR A 179 -15.76 16.24 13.00
N ASP A 180 -15.00 15.64 13.93
CA ASP A 180 -15.37 15.48 15.33
C ASP A 180 -15.18 16.77 16.16
N SER A 181 -14.32 17.69 15.72
CA SER A 181 -14.23 19.05 16.30
C SER A 181 -15.34 20.00 15.83
N GLY A 182 -16.04 19.63 14.75
CA GLY A 182 -17.03 20.47 14.08
C GLY A 182 -16.48 21.30 12.91
N GLU A 183 -15.21 21.12 12.54
CA GLU A 183 -14.64 21.71 11.33
C GLU A 183 -15.37 21.18 10.09
N GLN A 184 -15.65 22.07 9.13
CA GLN A 184 -16.31 21.73 7.88
C GLN A 184 -15.36 21.84 6.70
N VAL A 185 -15.17 20.72 6.01
CA VAL A 185 -14.37 20.62 4.79
C VAL A 185 -15.30 20.41 3.60
N ARG A 186 -15.10 21.22 2.55
CA ARG A 186 -16.04 21.35 1.43
C ARG A 186 -15.41 20.94 0.11
N GLY A 187 -16.18 20.30 -0.76
CA GLY A 187 -15.75 20.00 -2.13
C GLY A 187 -16.87 19.52 -3.06
N ALA A 188 -16.59 19.51 -4.37
CA ALA A 188 -17.55 19.09 -5.39
C ALA A 188 -17.81 17.57 -5.37
N GLN A 189 -16.78 16.80 -5.03
CA GLN A 189 -16.81 15.34 -4.91
C GLN A 189 -16.20 14.90 -3.58
N VAL A 190 -16.58 13.71 -3.11
CA VAL A 190 -15.98 13.06 -1.95
C VAL A 190 -15.45 11.67 -2.33
N LEU A 191 -14.21 11.37 -1.99
CA LEU A 191 -13.57 10.07 -2.16
C LEU A 191 -13.41 9.40 -0.80
N VAL A 192 -13.87 8.16 -0.68
CA VAL A 192 -13.70 7.35 0.53
C VAL A 192 -12.54 6.37 0.33
N ALA A 193 -11.52 6.50 1.19
CA ALA A 193 -10.29 5.73 1.18
C ALA A 193 -9.86 5.29 2.60
N THR A 194 -10.83 4.86 3.42
CA THR A 194 -10.62 4.54 4.85
C THR A 194 -10.16 3.11 5.13
N GLY A 195 -9.90 2.32 4.10
CA GLY A 195 -9.43 0.94 4.23
C GLY A 195 -10.16 -0.03 3.30
N ARG A 196 -9.99 -1.32 3.55
CA ARG A 196 -10.54 -2.40 2.73
C ARG A 196 -11.10 -3.51 3.61
N LEU A 197 -12.18 -4.15 3.16
CA LEU A 197 -12.82 -5.30 3.79
C LEU A 197 -12.69 -6.54 2.90
N PRO A 198 -12.51 -7.73 3.48
CA PRO A 198 -12.37 -8.97 2.72
C PRO A 198 -13.67 -9.30 1.97
N ARG A 199 -13.57 -9.85 0.75
CA ARG A 199 -14.75 -10.29 -0.01
C ARG A 199 -15.13 -11.71 0.39
N THR A 200 -15.75 -11.86 1.55
CA THR A 200 -16.26 -13.14 2.07
C THR A 200 -17.78 -13.28 1.95
N ASP A 201 -18.50 -12.18 1.75
CA ASP A 201 -19.94 -12.17 1.51
C ASP A 201 -20.33 -13.04 0.32
N GLY A 202 -21.37 -13.85 0.50
CA GLY A 202 -21.88 -14.78 -0.52
C GLY A 202 -21.09 -16.09 -0.67
N LEU A 203 -19.88 -16.22 -0.10
CA LEU A 203 -19.11 -17.46 -0.18
C LEU A 203 -19.66 -18.60 0.69
N ASN A 204 -20.50 -18.29 1.68
CA ASN A 204 -21.04 -19.27 2.63
C ASN A 204 -19.95 -20.08 3.37
N LEU A 205 -18.91 -19.40 3.85
CA LEU A 205 -17.75 -20.00 4.53
C LEU A 205 -18.14 -20.86 5.74
N ALA A 206 -19.21 -20.49 6.45
CA ALA A 206 -19.73 -21.26 7.58
C ALA A 206 -20.15 -22.69 7.17
N ALA A 207 -20.79 -22.86 5.99
CA ALA A 207 -21.13 -24.19 5.48
C ALA A 207 -19.89 -25.03 5.13
N ALA A 208 -18.79 -24.36 4.78
CA ALA A 208 -17.51 -24.99 4.58
C ALA A 208 -16.75 -25.28 5.88
N GLY A 209 -17.22 -24.81 7.04
CA GLY A 209 -16.45 -24.89 8.29
C GLY A 209 -15.15 -24.09 8.23
N VAL A 210 -15.18 -22.90 7.61
CA VAL A 210 -14.05 -21.97 7.50
C VAL A 210 -14.29 -20.77 8.42
N ASP A 211 -13.36 -20.54 9.34
CA ASP A 211 -13.44 -19.49 10.35
C ASP A 211 -13.03 -18.14 9.76
N VAL A 212 -13.70 -17.08 10.21
CA VAL A 212 -13.35 -15.69 9.93
C VAL A 212 -13.15 -14.93 11.23
N ASP A 213 -12.31 -13.89 11.20
CA ASP A 213 -12.14 -12.99 12.35
C ASP A 213 -13.32 -12.01 12.50
N GLU A 214 -13.28 -11.17 13.54
CA GLU A 214 -14.32 -10.17 13.83
C GLU A 214 -14.53 -9.14 12.70
N ARG A 215 -13.54 -9.00 11.81
CA ARG A 215 -13.57 -8.09 10.65
C ARG A 215 -13.91 -8.82 9.34
N GLY A 216 -14.19 -10.13 9.42
CA GLY A 216 -14.59 -10.98 8.30
C GLY A 216 -13.43 -11.56 7.48
N PHE A 217 -12.17 -11.41 7.90
CA PHE A 217 -11.03 -11.99 7.18
C PHE A 217 -10.93 -13.49 7.46
N VAL A 218 -10.60 -14.28 6.44
CA VAL A 218 -10.42 -15.72 6.60
C VAL A 218 -9.20 -16.00 7.47
N VAL A 219 -9.42 -16.69 8.59
CA VAL A 219 -8.34 -17.06 9.51
C VAL A 219 -7.51 -18.18 8.87
N VAL A 220 -6.20 -17.97 8.80
CA VAL A 220 -5.26 -18.95 8.26
C VAL A 220 -4.06 -19.15 9.17
N ASP A 221 -3.48 -20.34 9.11
CA ASP A 221 -2.18 -20.62 9.72
C ASP A 221 -1.00 -20.13 8.85
N GLN A 222 0.23 -20.37 9.33
CA GLN A 222 1.47 -19.99 8.63
C GLN A 222 1.67 -20.69 7.28
N THR A 223 0.87 -21.72 6.99
CA THR A 223 0.86 -22.49 5.74
C THR A 223 -0.30 -22.10 4.82
N GLN A 224 -1.05 -21.04 5.19
CA GLN A 224 -2.22 -20.52 4.49
C GLN A 224 -3.47 -21.42 4.57
N ARG A 225 -3.46 -22.40 5.47
CA ARG A 225 -4.57 -23.34 5.66
C ARG A 225 -5.61 -22.73 6.61
N THR A 226 -6.88 -22.95 6.29
CA THR A 226 -8.01 -22.51 7.14
C THR A 226 -8.37 -23.56 8.20
N SER A 227 -9.42 -23.31 8.99
CA SER A 227 -10.00 -24.32 9.90
C SER A 227 -10.56 -25.55 9.17
N ASN A 228 -10.91 -25.44 7.87
CA ASN A 228 -11.21 -26.60 7.04
C ASN A 228 -9.92 -27.14 6.41
N PRO A 229 -9.58 -28.44 6.62
CA PRO A 229 -8.35 -29.03 6.11
C PRO A 229 -8.22 -29.09 4.58
N ARG A 230 -9.33 -28.89 3.84
CA ARG A 230 -9.37 -28.87 2.36
C ARG A 230 -9.38 -27.44 1.80
N VAL A 231 -9.42 -26.41 2.63
CA VAL A 231 -9.53 -25.02 2.18
C VAL A 231 -8.32 -24.22 2.67
N TRP A 232 -7.71 -23.51 1.74
CA TRP A 232 -6.69 -22.50 1.97
C TRP A 232 -7.23 -21.12 1.62
N ALA A 233 -6.62 -20.06 2.15
CA ALA A 233 -6.91 -18.70 1.74
C ALA A 233 -5.63 -17.89 1.61
N ALA A 234 -5.58 -16.96 0.65
CA ALA A 234 -4.41 -16.13 0.41
C ALA A 234 -4.78 -14.75 -0.16
N GLY A 235 -3.90 -13.77 0.12
CA GLY A 235 -4.06 -12.38 -0.31
C GLY A 235 -4.98 -11.59 0.61
N ASP A 236 -5.57 -10.51 0.09
CA ASP A 236 -6.32 -9.54 0.91
C ASP A 236 -7.44 -10.18 1.75
N VAL A 237 -8.01 -11.31 1.30
CA VAL A 237 -9.11 -12.00 2.01
C VAL A 237 -8.67 -12.60 3.36
N SER A 238 -7.37 -12.87 3.55
CA SER A 238 -6.84 -13.54 4.75
C SER A 238 -6.14 -12.60 5.73
N GLY A 239 -6.31 -11.28 5.58
CA GLY A 239 -5.67 -10.28 6.44
C GLY A 239 -4.16 -10.14 6.27
N ALA A 240 -3.58 -10.81 5.26
CA ALA A 240 -2.18 -10.63 4.89
C ALA A 240 -1.91 -9.17 4.45
N PRO A 241 -0.64 -8.69 4.48
CA PRO A 241 -0.30 -7.40 3.91
C PRO A 241 -0.90 -7.25 2.50
N GLN A 242 -1.70 -6.20 2.29
CA GLN A 242 -2.54 -6.05 1.09
C GLN A 242 -1.74 -5.50 -0.10
N TYR A 243 -0.74 -6.27 -0.52
CA TYR A 243 0.11 -5.99 -1.66
C TYR A 243 0.07 -7.17 -2.63
N VAL A 244 0.08 -6.89 -3.93
CA VAL A 244 -0.04 -7.93 -4.96
C VAL A 244 1.06 -9.00 -4.86
N TYR A 245 2.28 -8.62 -4.47
CA TYR A 245 3.40 -9.56 -4.28
C TYR A 245 3.27 -10.39 -3.00
N ALA A 246 2.62 -9.88 -1.96
CA ALA A 246 2.26 -10.67 -0.77
C ALA A 246 1.17 -11.69 -1.13
N ALA A 247 0.14 -11.27 -1.86
CA ALA A 247 -0.94 -12.15 -2.34
C ALA A 247 -0.40 -13.26 -3.25
N ALA A 248 0.52 -12.95 -4.16
CA ALA A 248 1.15 -13.94 -5.03
C ALA A 248 2.01 -14.94 -4.23
N ALA A 249 2.80 -14.47 -3.25
CA ALA A 249 3.60 -15.33 -2.39
C ALA A 249 2.71 -16.25 -1.52
N GLY A 250 1.63 -15.71 -0.95
CA GLY A 250 0.62 -16.48 -0.22
C GLY A 250 -0.07 -17.52 -1.09
N GLY A 251 -0.51 -17.14 -2.29
CA GLY A 251 -1.14 -18.06 -3.24
C GLY A 251 -0.21 -19.20 -3.66
N ARG A 252 1.08 -18.91 -3.88
CA ARG A 252 2.10 -19.94 -4.14
C ARG A 252 2.27 -20.88 -2.95
N ALA A 253 2.38 -20.36 -1.73
CA ALA A 253 2.51 -21.18 -0.53
C ALA A 253 1.28 -22.08 -0.33
N ALA A 254 0.07 -21.51 -0.46
CA ALA A 254 -1.19 -22.23 -0.38
C ALA A 254 -1.28 -23.35 -1.42
N ALA A 255 -0.97 -23.06 -2.69
CA ALA A 255 -1.01 -24.05 -3.76
C ALA A 255 -0.01 -25.20 -3.54
N LEU A 256 1.22 -24.90 -3.09
CA LEU A 256 2.20 -25.93 -2.76
C LEU A 256 1.65 -26.83 -1.64
N ASN A 257 1.22 -26.24 -0.54
CA ASN A 257 0.74 -26.99 0.63
C ASN A 257 -0.53 -27.81 0.33
N ALA A 258 -1.44 -27.30 -0.50
CA ALA A 258 -2.66 -27.98 -0.93
C ALA A 258 -2.39 -29.18 -1.87
N LEU A 259 -1.26 -29.19 -2.59
CA LEU A 259 -0.94 -30.23 -3.56
C LEU A 259 0.00 -31.32 -3.02
N THR A 260 0.75 -31.03 -1.95
CA THR A 260 1.83 -31.91 -1.48
C THR A 260 1.54 -32.71 -0.21
N GLU A 261 0.35 -32.58 0.42
CA GLU A 261 -0.15 -33.36 1.58
C GLU A 261 0.91 -34.25 2.26
N ASP A 262 1.75 -33.66 3.12
CA ASP A 262 2.75 -34.33 3.98
C ASP A 262 3.86 -35.16 3.29
N ARG A 263 3.98 -35.13 1.94
CA ARG A 263 4.90 -36.01 1.20
C ARG A 263 6.28 -35.43 0.85
N TYR A 264 6.54 -34.12 0.95
CA TYR A 264 7.83 -33.48 0.61
C TYR A 264 7.87 -32.00 1.07
N PRO A 265 9.04 -31.32 1.14
CA PRO A 265 9.82 -30.84 2.33
C PRO A 265 8.98 -30.17 3.47
N PRO A 266 9.53 -29.41 4.46
CA PRO A 266 8.66 -28.65 5.37
C PRO A 266 7.67 -27.76 4.60
N ALA A 267 6.45 -27.64 5.13
CA ALA A 267 5.37 -26.85 4.53
C ALA A 267 5.85 -25.45 4.13
N ALA A 268 5.45 -24.99 2.94
CA ALA A 268 5.81 -23.68 2.43
C ALA A 268 5.21 -22.60 3.33
N ARG A 269 6.03 -21.60 3.70
CA ARG A 269 5.63 -20.44 4.52
C ARG A 269 5.97 -19.16 3.79
N VAL A 270 5.22 -18.11 4.08
CA VAL A 270 5.53 -16.75 3.61
C VAL A 270 6.36 -16.04 4.68
N ASP A 271 7.58 -15.67 4.32
CA ASP A 271 8.49 -14.92 5.18
C ASP A 271 8.41 -13.42 4.87
N TYR A 272 7.94 -12.64 5.84
CA TYR A 272 7.80 -11.19 5.78
C TYR A 272 9.02 -10.43 6.33
N ALA A 273 10.13 -11.11 6.63
CA ALA A 273 11.37 -10.41 6.98
C ALA A 273 11.83 -9.51 5.82
N GLY A 274 12.04 -8.22 6.14
CA GLY A 274 12.39 -7.19 5.16
C GLY A 274 11.26 -6.85 4.18
N PHE A 275 10.00 -7.15 4.51
CA PHE A 275 8.87 -6.91 3.61
C PHE A 275 8.83 -5.46 3.13
N PRO A 276 8.91 -5.20 1.81
CA PRO A 276 8.88 -3.85 1.28
C PRO A 276 7.45 -3.34 1.10
N ALA A 277 7.27 -2.04 1.27
CA ALA A 277 6.05 -1.31 0.98
C ALA A 277 6.39 0.02 0.30
N VAL A 278 5.56 0.45 -0.63
CA VAL A 278 5.73 1.72 -1.35
C VAL A 278 4.37 2.40 -1.47
N VAL A 279 4.33 3.68 -1.14
CA VAL A 279 3.27 4.61 -1.48
C VAL A 279 3.80 5.53 -2.58
N PHE A 280 3.11 5.55 -3.72
CA PHE A 280 3.54 6.25 -4.92
C PHE A 280 3.17 7.74 -4.92
N THR A 281 3.35 8.41 -3.77
CA THR A 281 3.40 9.88 -3.71
C THR A 281 4.70 10.40 -4.33
N ARG A 282 4.84 11.71 -4.42
CA ARG A 282 6.03 12.43 -4.84
C ARG A 282 6.43 13.45 -3.76
N PRO A 283 7.59 13.27 -3.08
CA PRO A 283 8.43 12.06 -3.09
C PRO A 283 7.70 10.79 -2.65
N GLN A 284 8.23 9.62 -3.03
CA GLN A 284 7.68 8.32 -2.65
C GLN A 284 7.93 8.07 -1.17
N LEU A 285 6.94 7.55 -0.46
CA LEU A 285 7.10 7.04 0.89
C LEU A 285 7.25 5.51 0.80
N ALA A 286 8.37 4.98 1.26
CA ALA A 286 8.65 3.55 1.17
C ALA A 286 9.28 3.02 2.45
N SER A 287 9.08 1.73 2.71
CA SER A 287 9.67 1.03 3.85
C SER A 287 10.05 -0.39 3.49
N ALA A 288 10.96 -0.96 4.27
CA ALA A 288 11.29 -2.38 4.28
C ALA A 288 11.61 -2.79 5.72
N GLY A 289 10.92 -3.81 6.23
CA GLY A 289 11.12 -4.29 7.61
C GLY A 289 10.36 -3.48 8.66
N LEU A 290 10.94 -3.37 9.86
CA LEU A 290 10.26 -2.85 11.05
C LEU A 290 10.37 -1.34 11.17
N THR A 291 9.31 -0.67 11.64
CA THR A 291 9.43 0.67 12.23
C THR A 291 10.17 0.61 13.57
N GLU A 292 10.62 1.76 14.08
CA GLU A 292 11.16 1.89 15.42
C GLU A 292 10.16 1.39 16.48
N ASP A 293 8.89 1.80 16.39
CA ASP A 293 7.82 1.37 17.31
C ASP A 293 7.57 -0.14 17.26
N GLU A 294 7.55 -0.73 16.07
CA GLU A 294 7.40 -2.18 15.90
C GLU A 294 8.60 -2.94 16.45
N ALA A 295 9.82 -2.44 16.24
CA ALA A 295 11.04 -3.06 16.75
C ALA A 295 11.09 -3.02 18.29
N LEU A 296 10.74 -1.87 18.90
CA LEU A 296 10.61 -1.74 20.36
C LEU A 296 9.52 -2.66 20.92
N THR A 297 8.36 -2.72 20.27
CA THR A 297 7.24 -3.60 20.67
C THR A 297 7.62 -5.07 20.62
N ARG A 298 8.50 -5.46 19.68
CA ARG A 298 9.06 -6.81 19.57
C ARG A 298 10.23 -7.09 20.52
N GLY A 299 10.61 -6.13 21.36
CA GLY A 299 11.63 -6.28 22.40
C GLY A 299 13.06 -6.06 21.94
N HIS A 300 13.28 -5.47 20.75
CA HIS A 300 14.61 -5.07 20.31
C HIS A 300 15.10 -3.85 21.08
N ALA A 301 16.37 -3.84 21.45
CA ALA A 301 17.04 -2.61 21.85
C ALA A 301 17.29 -1.81 20.57
N CYS A 302 16.52 -0.75 20.31
CA CYS A 302 16.61 -0.03 19.04
C CYS A 302 17.66 1.07 19.08
N ASP A 303 18.44 1.18 18.01
CA ASP A 303 19.26 2.34 17.69
C ASP A 303 18.92 2.82 16.27
N CYS A 304 18.52 4.09 16.14
CA CYS A 304 18.00 4.64 14.89
C CYS A 304 18.80 5.85 14.42
N ARG A 305 18.97 6.00 13.09
CA ARG A 305 19.53 7.22 12.48
C ARG A 305 18.61 7.73 11.40
N VAL A 306 18.52 9.04 11.28
CA VAL A 306 17.77 9.74 10.23
C VAL A 306 18.76 10.59 9.45
N LEU A 307 18.77 10.41 8.14
CA LEU A 307 19.56 11.17 7.18
C LEU A 307 18.61 12.09 6.40
N ASP A 308 18.85 13.40 6.47
CA ASP A 308 18.12 14.37 5.64
C ASP A 308 18.54 14.24 4.17
N LEU A 309 17.60 14.41 3.24
CA LEU A 309 17.96 14.40 1.81
C LEU A 309 18.83 15.61 1.42
N SER A 310 18.91 16.66 2.24
CA SER A 310 19.92 17.72 2.08
C SER A 310 21.35 17.22 2.17
N ASP A 311 21.58 16.06 2.80
CA ASP A 311 22.89 15.43 2.93
C ASP A 311 23.11 14.31 1.90
N VAL A 312 22.16 14.10 0.97
CA VAL A 312 22.27 13.09 -0.09
C VAL A 312 22.68 13.76 -1.41
N PRO A 313 23.88 13.45 -1.96
CA PRO A 313 24.39 14.09 -3.18
C PRO A 313 23.43 14.06 -4.36
N ARG A 314 22.70 12.94 -4.55
CA ARG A 314 21.73 12.81 -5.63
C ARG A 314 20.54 13.77 -5.50
N ALA A 315 20.04 14.01 -4.29
CA ALA A 315 18.93 14.94 -4.05
C ALA A 315 19.37 16.39 -4.29
N LEU A 316 20.60 16.73 -3.87
CA LEU A 316 21.21 18.03 -4.12
C LEU A 316 21.27 18.36 -5.62
N VAL A 317 21.75 17.43 -6.45
CA VAL A 317 21.82 17.64 -7.91
C VAL A 317 20.47 17.57 -8.61
N GLN A 318 19.45 16.98 -7.98
CA GLN A 318 18.06 17.02 -8.44
C GLN A 318 17.35 18.33 -8.07
N HIS A 319 17.91 19.12 -7.15
CA HIS A 319 17.26 20.27 -6.54
C HIS A 319 15.92 19.95 -5.88
N ASP A 320 15.77 18.73 -5.37
CA ASP A 320 14.64 18.30 -4.57
C ASP A 320 15.17 17.55 -3.35
N THR A 321 15.28 18.25 -2.24
CA THR A 321 15.79 17.72 -0.95
C THR A 321 14.65 17.46 0.03
N ARG A 322 13.40 17.41 -0.44
CA ARG A 322 12.25 17.15 0.43
C ARG A 322 12.26 15.67 0.82
N GLY A 323 12.44 15.41 2.12
CA GLY A 323 12.32 14.06 2.68
C GLY A 323 13.53 13.64 3.51
N ALA A 324 13.62 12.35 3.81
CA ALA A 324 14.66 11.76 4.64
C ALA A 324 14.71 10.24 4.47
N VAL A 325 15.80 9.63 4.94
CA VAL A 325 15.96 8.17 5.07
C VAL A 325 16.24 7.83 6.53
N LYS A 326 15.47 6.90 7.09
CA LYS A 326 15.65 6.37 8.44
C LYS A 326 16.12 4.92 8.38
N LEU A 327 17.14 4.60 9.18
CA LEU A 327 17.63 3.25 9.41
C LEU A 327 17.32 2.85 10.85
N VAL A 328 16.63 1.72 11.03
CA VAL A 328 16.29 1.11 12.32
C VAL A 328 17.19 -0.11 12.51
N ALA A 329 17.99 -0.12 13.56
CA ALA A 329 18.91 -1.21 13.86
C ALA A 329 18.74 -1.74 15.28
N ASP A 330 19.12 -2.98 15.50
CA ASP A 330 19.26 -3.58 16.81
C ASP A 330 20.58 -3.13 17.43
N ALA A 331 20.53 -2.39 18.54
CA ALA A 331 21.66 -1.79 19.22
C ALA A 331 22.67 -2.80 19.79
N VAL A 332 22.25 -4.05 20.02
CA VAL A 332 23.12 -5.09 20.58
C VAL A 332 23.86 -5.84 19.48
N SER A 333 23.15 -6.24 18.44
CA SER A 333 23.70 -7.04 17.34
C SER A 333 24.19 -6.22 16.15
N GLY A 334 23.83 -4.93 16.08
CA GLY A 334 24.08 -4.05 14.94
C GLY A 334 23.24 -4.38 13.71
N LYS A 335 22.36 -5.39 13.76
CA LYS A 335 21.58 -5.84 12.61
C LYS A 335 20.57 -4.80 12.17
N VAL A 336 20.42 -4.64 10.86
CA VAL A 336 19.39 -3.79 10.27
C VAL A 336 18.02 -4.47 10.43
N LEU A 337 17.10 -3.80 11.10
CA LEU A 337 15.73 -4.26 11.33
C LEU A 337 14.74 -3.63 10.35
N GLY A 338 15.01 -2.39 9.92
CA GLY A 338 14.16 -1.68 8.99
C GLY A 338 14.84 -0.50 8.32
N VAL A 339 14.34 -0.15 7.14
CA VAL A 339 14.69 1.05 6.38
C VAL A 339 13.39 1.73 5.99
N HIS A 340 13.33 3.05 6.16
CA HIS A 340 12.19 3.86 5.76
C HIS A 340 12.69 5.08 5.01
N ALA A 341 12.01 5.49 3.95
CA ALA A 341 12.44 6.61 3.14
C ALA A 341 11.25 7.41 2.62
N LEU A 342 11.35 8.73 2.69
CA LEU A 342 10.57 9.66 1.90
C LEU A 342 11.54 10.28 0.89
N ALA A 343 11.56 9.79 -0.35
CA ALA A 343 12.51 10.24 -1.37
C ALA A 343 12.02 9.98 -2.79
N ASP A 344 12.59 10.67 -3.77
CA ASP A 344 12.47 10.25 -5.17
C ASP A 344 13.15 8.88 -5.34
N GLY A 345 12.48 7.93 -6.00
CA GLY A 345 12.98 6.55 -6.15
C GLY A 345 13.09 5.75 -4.84
N ALA A 346 12.41 6.14 -3.76
CA ALA A 346 12.44 5.39 -2.49
C ALA A 346 12.04 3.91 -2.67
N GLY A 347 11.11 3.60 -3.57
CA GLY A 347 10.71 2.23 -3.87
C GLY A 347 11.84 1.35 -4.41
N GLU A 348 12.77 1.94 -5.19
CA GLU A 348 13.93 1.22 -5.73
C GLU A 348 14.98 0.93 -4.64
N ILE A 349 15.14 1.87 -3.69
CA ILE A 349 16.03 1.69 -2.53
C ILE A 349 15.58 0.49 -1.68
N MET A 350 14.27 0.25 -1.56
CA MET A 350 13.71 -0.81 -0.72
C MET A 350 14.11 -2.22 -1.15
N LEU A 351 14.48 -2.44 -2.42
CA LEU A 351 15.00 -3.74 -2.84
C LEU A 351 16.33 -4.07 -2.15
N ALA A 352 17.26 -3.12 -2.12
CA ALA A 352 18.53 -3.29 -1.44
C ALA A 352 18.33 -3.44 0.08
N ALA A 353 17.44 -2.64 0.66
CA ALA A 353 17.07 -2.75 2.08
C ALA A 353 16.49 -4.14 2.42
N THR A 354 15.59 -4.65 1.58
CA THR A 354 15.00 -5.99 1.72
C THR A 354 16.09 -7.06 1.75
N TYR A 355 17.05 -7.01 0.83
CA TYR A 355 18.16 -7.96 0.81
C TYR A 355 19.08 -7.85 2.02
N ALA A 356 19.37 -6.63 2.48
CA ALA A 356 20.19 -6.42 3.67
C ALA A 356 19.55 -7.03 4.92
N ILE A 357 18.25 -6.77 5.13
CA ILE A 357 17.49 -7.31 6.27
C ILE A 357 17.39 -8.83 6.18
N LYS A 358 17.03 -9.38 5.01
CA LYS A 358 16.91 -10.83 4.82
C LYS A 358 18.24 -11.57 5.00
N SER A 359 19.36 -10.92 4.66
CA SER A 359 20.70 -11.48 4.83
C SER A 359 21.26 -11.27 6.24
N GLY A 360 20.54 -10.54 7.10
CA GLY A 360 20.98 -10.23 8.47
C GLY A 360 22.20 -9.32 8.53
N MET A 361 22.37 -8.44 7.53
CA MET A 361 23.46 -7.45 7.49
C MET A 361 23.39 -6.50 8.68
N THR A 362 24.56 -6.06 9.13
CA THR A 362 24.73 -5.03 10.15
C THR A 362 24.79 -3.63 9.53
N VAL A 363 24.66 -2.60 10.36
CA VAL A 363 24.92 -1.21 9.95
C VAL A 363 26.35 -1.02 9.45
N ASP A 364 27.32 -1.75 10.00
CA ASP A 364 28.71 -1.72 9.53
C ASP A 364 28.85 -2.35 8.14
N ASP A 365 28.19 -3.48 7.89
CA ASP A 365 28.18 -4.10 6.55
C ASP A 365 27.62 -3.14 5.50
N LEU A 366 26.55 -2.40 5.83
CA LEU A 366 25.98 -1.37 4.94
C LEU A 366 26.94 -0.18 4.73
N ALA A 367 27.57 0.31 5.80
CA ALA A 367 28.48 1.44 5.73
C ALA A 367 29.76 1.12 4.91
N ASP A 368 30.26 -0.12 4.99
CA ASP A 368 31.45 -0.58 4.28
C ASP A 368 31.17 -1.06 2.84
N THR A 369 29.89 -1.18 2.45
CA THR A 369 29.50 -1.59 1.10
C THR A 369 29.67 -0.43 0.11
N TRP A 370 30.17 -0.75 -1.09
CA TRP A 370 30.25 0.22 -2.18
C TRP A 370 28.85 0.65 -2.63
N ALA A 371 28.61 1.96 -2.61
CA ALA A 371 27.41 2.56 -3.19
C ALA A 371 27.80 3.49 -4.34
N PRO A 372 27.16 3.37 -5.53
CA PRO A 372 27.43 4.29 -6.62
C PRO A 372 27.12 5.74 -6.23
N TYR A 373 28.11 6.62 -6.35
CA TYR A 373 27.97 8.04 -6.06
C TYR A 373 26.88 8.70 -6.91
N LEU A 374 26.19 9.70 -6.36
CA LEU A 374 25.06 10.40 -7.01
C LEU A 374 23.92 9.45 -7.39
N THR A 375 23.64 8.47 -6.54
CA THR A 375 22.41 7.67 -6.60
C THR A 375 21.61 7.85 -5.32
N MET A 376 20.28 7.70 -5.40
CA MET A 376 19.45 7.70 -4.20
C MET A 376 19.77 6.51 -3.28
N SER A 377 20.20 5.37 -3.85
CA SER A 377 20.67 4.21 -3.10
C SER A 377 21.92 4.47 -2.24
N GLU A 378 22.72 5.49 -2.56
CA GLU A 378 23.86 5.90 -1.73
C GLU A 378 23.43 6.31 -0.31
N SER A 379 22.19 6.78 -0.16
CA SER A 379 21.63 7.14 1.14
C SER A 379 21.71 6.00 2.16
N LEU A 380 21.61 4.73 1.76
CA LEU A 380 21.73 3.56 2.66
C LEU A 380 23.12 3.49 3.32
N ARG A 381 24.18 3.72 2.53
CA ARG A 381 25.55 3.73 3.03
C ARG A 381 25.78 4.93 3.95
N ILE A 382 25.30 6.11 3.55
CA ILE A 382 25.46 7.36 4.31
C ILE A 382 24.73 7.27 5.66
N VAL A 383 23.46 6.84 5.68
CA VAL A 383 22.68 6.73 6.93
C VAL A 383 23.26 5.68 7.87
N ALA A 384 23.81 4.59 7.34
CA ALA A 384 24.52 3.59 8.12
C ALA A 384 25.82 4.14 8.74
N GLY A 385 26.55 5.00 8.01
CA GLY A 385 27.73 5.69 8.53
C GLY A 385 27.47 6.55 9.77
N LEU A 386 26.25 7.09 9.92
CA LEU A 386 25.84 7.89 11.08
C LEU A 386 25.83 7.10 12.40
N PHE A 387 25.88 5.76 12.35
CA PHE A 387 26.05 4.92 13.55
C PHE A 387 27.49 4.97 14.08
N ARG A 388 28.48 5.24 13.22
CA ARG A 388 29.90 5.34 13.59
C ARG A 388 30.27 6.75 14.02
N ASN A 389 29.88 7.74 13.22
CA ASN A 389 30.24 9.14 13.43
C ASN A 389 29.23 10.05 12.76
N GLN A 390 28.86 11.15 13.42
CA GLN A 390 27.95 12.18 12.88
C GLN A 390 28.69 13.42 12.35
N MET A 391 30.02 13.40 12.39
CA MET A 391 30.83 14.50 11.83
C MET A 391 30.80 14.47 10.29
N PRO A 392 30.91 15.64 9.62
CA PRO A 392 31.03 15.71 8.16
C PRO A 392 32.18 14.86 7.63
N THR A 393 31.94 14.13 6.54
CA THR A 393 32.92 13.27 5.87
C THR A 393 33.31 13.84 4.50
N SER A 394 34.49 13.44 3.99
CA SER A 394 34.84 13.71 2.59
C SER A 394 33.98 12.87 1.65
N CYS A 395 33.90 13.27 0.38
CA CYS A 395 33.11 12.56 -0.63
C CYS A 395 33.41 11.05 -0.64
N CYS A 396 32.36 10.23 -0.50
CA CYS A 396 32.41 8.77 -0.51
C CYS A 396 33.24 8.09 0.61
N ALA A 397 33.65 8.81 1.66
CA ALA A 397 34.40 8.22 2.78
C ALA A 397 33.55 7.30 3.67
#